data_AF-A0A938SN91-F1
#
_entry.id   AF-A0A938SN91-F1
#
_cell.length_a   1.000
_cell.length_b   1.000
_cell.length_c   1.000
_cell.angle_alpha   90.00
_cell.angle_beta   90.00
_cell.angle_gamma   90.00
#
_symmetry.space_group_name_H-M   'P 1'
#
loop_
_entity.id
_entity.type
_entity.pdbx_description
1 polymer ?
#
loop_
_entity_poly.entity_id
_entity_poly.type
_entity_poly.pdbx_seq_one_letter_code
_entity_poly.pdbx_strand_id
1 'polypeptide(L)'
;MMNLGGIVLCGGQSCRMGASKATLPFGDETMVTRVLRLLGEVVRPLVVVASVDQELPLLPETVIVARDRGAGRGPLEGLYCGLAA
;
A
#
# COMPACT_ATOMS: atom_id res chain seq x y z
N MET A 1 2.95 23.02 12.70
CA MET A 1 2.32 21.77 12.23
C MET A 1 3.41 20.81 11.82
N MET A 2 3.39 19.56 12.29
CA MET A 2 4.30 18.52 11.80
C MET A 2 3.82 18.09 10.41
N ASN A 3 4.75 18.07 9.45
CA ASN A 3 4.50 17.51 8.13
C ASN A 3 4.82 16.02 8.19
N LEU A 4 3.79 15.18 8.25
CA LEU A 4 3.92 13.73 8.40
C LEU A 4 3.32 13.04 7.17
N GLY A 5 4.15 12.30 6.45
CA GLY A 5 3.72 11.39 5.39
C GLY A 5 3.49 9.98 5.91
N GLY A 6 2.65 9.21 5.23
CA GLY A 6 2.42 7.78 5.53
C GLY A 6 2.73 6.89 4.35
N ILE A 7 3.30 5.71 4.65
CA ILE A 7 3.59 4.67 3.67
C ILE A 7 2.89 3.38 4.10
N VAL A 8 2.08 2.82 3.20
CA VAL A 8 1.40 1.53 3.39
C VAL A 8 2.02 0.52 2.43
N LEU A 9 2.69 -0.49 2.98
CA LEU A 9 3.26 -1.59 2.19
C LEU A 9 2.18 -2.65 1.95
N CYS A 10 1.65 -2.73 0.72
CA CYS A 10 0.63 -3.70 0.34
C CYS A 10 1.15 -4.87 -0.50
N GLY A 11 2.43 -4.82 -0.88
CA GLY A 11 3.13 -5.86 -1.63
C GLY A 11 3.32 -7.20 -0.91
N GLY A 12 3.93 -8.13 -1.62
CA GLY A 12 4.33 -9.45 -1.11
C GLY A 12 3.51 -10.62 -1.68
N GLN A 13 4.06 -11.82 -1.54
CA GLN A 13 3.60 -13.01 -2.26
C GLN A 13 2.32 -13.66 -1.70
N SER A 14 1.85 -13.20 -0.53
CA SER A 14 0.64 -13.75 0.12
C SER A 14 0.63 -15.29 0.30
N CYS A 15 1.81 -15.91 0.46
CA CYS A 15 2.00 -17.37 0.45
C CYS A 15 1.17 -18.15 1.48
N ARG A 16 0.88 -17.58 2.64
CA ARG A 16 0.10 -18.24 3.70
C ARG A 16 -1.41 -18.22 3.42
N MET A 17 -1.91 -17.13 2.84
CA MET A 17 -3.35 -16.91 2.63
C MET A 17 -3.84 -17.38 1.27
N GLY A 18 -2.94 -17.52 0.28
CA GLY A 18 -3.29 -17.94 -1.08
C GLY A 18 -4.04 -16.89 -1.91
N ALA A 19 -4.36 -15.72 -1.33
CA ALA A 19 -5.03 -14.61 -1.99
C ALA A 19 -4.26 -13.29 -1.75
N SER A 20 -4.28 -12.38 -2.72
CA SER A 20 -3.63 -11.07 -2.60
C SER A 20 -4.21 -10.29 -1.43
N LYS A 21 -3.36 -9.89 -0.46
CA LYS A 21 -3.79 -9.08 0.68
C LYS A 21 -4.38 -7.72 0.26
N ALA A 22 -3.95 -7.17 -0.88
CA ALA A 22 -4.44 -5.88 -1.37
C ALA A 22 -5.92 -5.93 -1.77
N THR A 23 -6.42 -7.08 -2.23
CA THR A 23 -7.83 -7.27 -2.61
C THR A 23 -8.63 -8.05 -1.57
N LEU A 24 -8.03 -8.33 -0.41
CA LEU A 24 -8.69 -9.06 0.66
C LEU A 24 -9.89 -8.25 1.19
N PRO A 25 -11.11 -8.82 1.16
CA PRO A 25 -12.28 -8.15 1.71
C PRO A 25 -12.18 -7.92 3.23
N PHE A 26 -12.70 -6.79 3.70
CA PHE A 26 -12.81 -6.42 5.10
C PHE A 26 -14.08 -5.60 5.32
N GLY A 27 -15.19 -6.29 5.63
CA GLY A 27 -16.51 -5.67 5.63
C GLY A 27 -16.88 -5.21 4.22
N ASP A 28 -17.30 -3.94 4.09
CA ASP A 28 -17.71 -3.33 2.81
C ASP A 28 -16.55 -2.73 2.01
N GLU A 29 -15.31 -2.83 2.52
CA GLU A 29 -14.09 -2.32 1.90
C GLU A 29 -13.03 -3.43 1.76
N THR A 30 -11.91 -3.15 1.09
CA THR A 30 -10.74 -4.04 1.16
C THR A 30 -9.85 -3.65 2.33
N MET A 31 -9.01 -4.58 2.79
CA MET A 31 -8.06 -4.33 3.87
C MET A 31 -7.14 -3.14 3.55
N VAL A 32 -6.65 -2.98 2.31
CA VAL A 32 -5.79 -1.85 1.94
C VAL A 32 -6.57 -0.53 1.90
N THR A 33 -7.79 -0.53 1.36
CA THR A 33 -8.66 0.66 1.34
C THR A 33 -8.94 1.16 2.76
N ARG A 34 -9.22 0.23 3.68
CA ARG A 34 -9.43 0.55 5.10
C ARG A 34 -8.22 1.24 5.73
N VAL A 35 -7.03 0.67 5.55
CA VAL A 35 -5.80 1.21 6.13
C VAL A 35 -5.51 2.60 5.57
N LEU A 36 -5.68 2.80 4.26
CA LEU A 36 -5.47 4.09 3.61
C LEU A 36 -6.46 5.15 4.12
N ARG A 37 -7.73 4.79 4.26
CA ARG A 37 -8.76 5.69 4.80
C ARG A 37 -8.41 6.15 6.21
N LEU A 38 -8.09 5.22 7.11
CA LEU A 38 -7.77 5.53 8.51
C LEU A 38 -6.48 6.35 8.63
N LEU A 39 -5.43 6.00 7.88
CA LEU A 39 -4.16 6.71 7.95
C LEU A 39 -4.25 8.12 7.35
N GLY A 40 -5.05 8.30 6.29
CA GLY A 40 -5.28 9.58 5.63
C GLY A 40 -5.99 10.64 6.49
N GLU A 41 -6.57 10.25 7.63
CA GLU A 41 -7.11 11.19 8.62
C GLU A 41 -6.00 11.98 9.34
N VAL A 42 -4.77 11.46 9.38
CA VAL A 42 -3.68 12.02 10.19
C VAL A 42 -2.37 12.30 9.43
N VAL A 43 -2.18 11.78 8.22
CA VAL A 43 -0.97 11.99 7.42
C VAL A 43 -1.27 12.55 6.03
N ARG A 44 -0.38 13.41 5.53
CA ARG A 44 -0.30 13.82 4.11
C ARG A 44 1.16 14.11 3.74
N PRO A 45 1.69 13.60 2.61
CA PRO A 45 1.02 12.73 1.63
C PRO A 45 0.88 11.27 2.12
N LEU A 46 0.06 10.49 1.42
CA LEU A 46 -0.15 9.07 1.67
C LEU A 46 0.26 8.25 0.45
N VAL A 47 1.19 7.31 0.65
CA VAL A 47 1.74 6.44 -0.39
C VAL A 47 1.34 5.00 -0.11
N VAL A 48 0.87 4.28 -1.12
CA VAL A 48 0.74 2.82 -1.10
C VAL A 48 1.80 2.21 -1.99
N VAL A 49 2.47 1.17 -1.51
CA VAL A 49 3.53 0.47 -2.25
C VAL A 49 3.08 -0.95 -2.57
N ALA A 50 2.90 -1.22 -3.86
CA ALA A 50 2.45 -2.50 -4.39
C ALA A 50 3.62 -3.28 -5.02
N SER A 51 3.48 -4.60 -5.12
CA SER A 51 4.42 -5.37 -5.95
C SER A 51 4.22 -5.08 -7.44
N VAL A 52 5.23 -5.35 -8.27
CA VAL A 52 5.33 -4.97 -9.69
C VAL A 52 3.98 -5.09 -10.43
N ASP A 53 3.41 -6.29 -10.46
CA ASP A 53 2.18 -6.59 -11.19
C ASP A 53 0.97 -6.78 -10.27
N GLN A 54 1.06 -6.33 -9.02
CA GLN A 54 -0.04 -6.48 -8.07
C GLN A 54 -1.21 -5.59 -8.47
N GLU A 55 -2.37 -6.23 -8.65
CA GLU A 55 -3.65 -5.56 -8.79
C GLU A 55 -4.03 -4.87 -7.48
N LEU A 56 -4.53 -3.64 -7.62
CA LEU A 56 -5.04 -2.84 -6.51
C LEU A 56 -6.55 -2.61 -6.72
N PRO A 57 -7.32 -2.52 -5.63
CA PRO A 57 -8.69 -2.02 -5.72
C PRO A 57 -8.69 -0.55 -6.16
N LEU A 58 -9.87 -0.01 -6.45
CA LEU A 58 -10.00 1.43 -6.67
C LEU A 58 -9.55 2.20 -5.41
N LEU A 59 -8.58 3.10 -5.58
CA LEU A 59 -8.03 3.93 -4.51
C LEU A 59 -8.44 5.39 -4.71
N PRO A 60 -8.52 6.19 -3.62
CA PRO A 60 -8.72 7.63 -3.75
C PRO A 60 -7.61 8.27 -4.59
N GLU A 61 -7.96 9.26 -5.41
CA GLU A 61 -6.99 9.99 -6.27
C GLU A 61 -5.88 10.69 -5.48
N THR A 62 -6.12 10.96 -4.20
CA THR A 62 -5.14 11.57 -3.29
C THR A 62 -4.04 10.62 -2.83
N VAL A 63 -4.15 9.31 -3.11
CA VAL A 63 -3.16 8.30 -2.73
C VAL A 63 -2.14 8.15 -3.85
N ILE A 64 -0.86 8.30 -3.51
CA ILE A 64 0.24 8.06 -4.44
C ILE A 64 0.50 6.56 -4.50
N VAL A 65 0.56 5.99 -5.70
CA VAL A 65 0.85 4.57 -5.91
C VAL A 65 2.30 4.41 -6.36
N ALA A 66 3.10 3.76 -5.53
CA ALA A 66 4.45 3.32 -5.88
C ALA A 66 4.46 1.80 -6.10
N ARG A 67 5.45 1.31 -6.86
CA ARG A 67 5.64 -0.12 -7.10
C ARG A 67 7.06 -0.55 -6.77
N ASP A 68 7.21 -1.77 -6.26
CA ASP A 68 8.51 -2.42 -6.07
C ASP A 68 9.28 -2.42 -7.40
N ARG A 69 10.61 -2.25 -7.38
CA ARG A 69 11.42 -2.32 -8.63
C ARG A 69 11.61 -3.74 -9.13
N GLY A 70 11.29 -4.73 -8.31
CA GLY A 70 11.38 -6.15 -8.64
C GLY A 70 10.65 -7.03 -7.62
N ALA A 71 10.21 -8.20 -8.06
CA ALA A 71 9.50 -9.14 -7.20
C ALA A 71 10.40 -9.72 -6.09
N GLY A 72 9.82 -10.02 -4.93
CA GLY A 72 10.49 -10.80 -3.87
C GLY A 72 11.62 -10.08 -3.13
N ARG A 73 11.74 -8.75 -3.24
CA ARG A 73 12.83 -7.97 -2.62
C ARG A 73 12.60 -7.60 -1.15
N GLY A 74 11.45 -7.99 -0.60
CA GLY A 74 11.12 -7.83 0.82
C GLY A 74 10.72 -6.40 1.23
N PRO A 75 10.41 -6.18 2.52
CA PRO A 75 9.79 -4.93 2.99
C PRO A 75 10.68 -3.69 2.87
N LEU A 76 12.01 -3.83 2.93
CA LEU A 76 12.93 -2.69 2.81
C LEU A 76 12.95 -2.09 1.40
N GLU A 77 12.74 -2.92 0.37
CA GLU A 77 12.52 -2.43 -0.99
C GLU A 77 11.25 -1.57 -1.07
N GLY A 78 10.16 -2.08 -0.49
CA GLY A 78 8.90 -1.34 -0.47
C GLY A 78 9.03 -0.01 0.28
N LEU A 79 9.77 0.01 1.40
CA LEU A 79 10.06 1.24 2.12
C LEU A 79 10.86 2.23 1.26
N TYR A 80 11.91 1.77 0.57
CA TYR A 80 12.69 2.59 -0.34
C TYR A 80 11.80 3.21 -1.44
N CYS A 81 10.96 2.42 -2.09
CA CYS A 81 10.04 2.92 -3.12
C CYS A 81 9.03 3.92 -2.55
N GLY A 82 8.49 3.67 -1.35
CA GLY A 82 7.55 4.57 -0.69
C GLY A 82 8.17 5.90 -0.27
N LEU A 83 9.45 5.91 0.14
CA LEU A 83 10.18 7.12 0.50
C LEU A 83 10.61 7.95 -0.73
N ALA A 84 10.71 7.31 -1.90
CA ALA A 84 11.15 7.96 -3.14
C ALA A 84 9.99 8.51 -4.01
N ALA A 85 8.74 8.27 -3.59
CA ALA A 85 7.52 8.70 -4.27
C ALA A 85 7.10 10.12 -3.85
#